data_AF-A0A925TDE1-F1
#
_entry.id   AF-A0A925TDE1-F1
#
_cell.length_a   1.000
_cell.length_b   1.000
_cell.length_c   1.000
_cell.angle_alpha   90.00
_cell.angle_beta   90.00
_cell.angle_gamma   90.00
#
_symmetry.space_group_name_H-M   'P 1'
#
loop_
_entity.id
_entity.type
_entity.pdbx_description
1 polymer ?
#
loop_
_entity_poly.entity_id
_entity_poly.type
_entity_poly.pdbx_seq_one_letter_code
_entity_poly.pdbx_strand_id
1 'polypeptide(L)'
;RSHLIGSEAFLAAYSALLIKTCHRRGCFAIGSTAQIPDRDDQARADQEYQARNGLDGTGVANPDLVPPALKIFNELMPTSNHLYVARDDVKVGQKELLEIHKGTRTEVGFRRNIRVFLYYAEAWFRGHGVIALDNMMIDTASAEIARAQIWQWLKLELKLDGGQRTTRKFFDACLADEMKRVKEEAGAEAYGAGRFKEALALLKALAASKTFVSFFTLPAGEKIQH
;
A
#
# COMPACT_ATOMS: atom_id res chain seq x y z
N ARG A 1 1.41 -1.62 -7.78
CA ARG A 1 1.96 -1.26 -6.45
C ARG A 1 2.75 -2.40 -5.80
N SER A 2 2.43 -3.67 -6.07
CA SER A 2 3.13 -4.83 -5.47
C SER A 2 4.61 -4.94 -5.80
N HIS A 3 5.09 -4.31 -6.88
CA HIS A 3 6.51 -4.25 -7.24
C HIS A 3 7.21 -2.99 -6.70
N LEU A 4 6.52 -2.15 -5.92
CA LEU A 4 7.12 -0.99 -5.26
C LEU A 4 7.64 -1.44 -3.89
N ILE A 5 8.81 -2.07 -3.88
CA ILE A 5 9.42 -2.58 -2.66
C ILE A 5 10.35 -1.55 -2.02
N GLY A 6 10.45 -1.58 -0.68
CA GLY A 6 11.13 -0.54 0.10
C GLY A 6 12.65 -0.48 -0.10
N SER A 7 13.25 -1.58 -0.55
CA SER A 7 14.69 -1.73 -0.78
C SER A 7 15.16 -1.27 -2.16
N GLU A 8 14.28 -0.68 -2.98
CA GLU A 8 14.60 -0.25 -4.35
C GLU A 8 14.31 1.24 -4.62
N ALA A 9 15.02 1.78 -5.62
CA ALA A 9 14.82 3.11 -6.22
C ALA A 9 14.59 4.22 -5.18
N PHE A 10 13.58 5.08 -5.38
CA PHE A 10 13.36 6.22 -4.49
C PHE A 10 13.01 5.85 -3.05
N LEU A 11 12.47 4.65 -2.80
CA LEU A 11 12.13 4.20 -1.44
C LEU A 11 13.38 3.82 -0.65
N ALA A 12 14.36 3.18 -1.31
CA ALA A 12 15.66 2.91 -0.70
C ALA A 12 16.40 4.21 -0.36
N ALA A 13 16.38 5.17 -1.31
CA ALA A 13 16.97 6.48 -1.13
C ALA A 13 16.30 7.25 0.01
N TYR A 14 14.96 7.24 0.07
CA TYR A 14 14.16 7.81 1.14
C TYR A 14 14.54 7.22 2.51
N SER A 15 14.56 5.90 2.64
CA SER A 15 14.89 5.20 3.89
C SER A 15 16.31 5.54 4.36
N ALA A 16 17.30 5.45 3.47
CA ALA A 16 18.68 5.77 3.79
C ALA A 16 18.87 7.23 4.23
N LEU A 17 18.19 8.18 3.55
CA LEU A 17 18.25 9.59 3.91
C LEU A 17 17.55 9.86 5.24
N LEU A 18 16.42 9.20 5.52
CA LEU A 18 15.70 9.30 6.79
C LEU A 18 16.60 8.87 7.95
N ILE A 19 17.24 7.70 7.85
CA ILE A 19 18.15 7.15 8.88
C ILE A 19 19.29 8.12 9.16
N LYS A 20 20.05 8.52 8.12
CA LYS A 20 21.15 9.49 8.25
C LYS A 20 20.70 10.78 8.95
N THR A 21 19.53 11.27 8.55
CA THR A 21 18.99 12.55 9.01
C THR A 21 18.57 12.50 10.48
N CYS A 22 17.93 11.40 10.89
CA CYS A 22 17.52 11.16 12.27
C CYS A 22 18.72 10.94 13.19
N HIS A 23 19.65 10.05 12.82
CA HIS A 23 20.78 9.67 13.68
C HIS A 23 21.76 10.81 13.88
N ARG A 24 22.01 11.64 12.85
CA ARG A 24 22.80 12.87 12.98
C ARG A 24 22.24 13.84 14.05
N ARG A 25 20.96 13.71 14.41
CA ARG A 25 20.28 14.55 15.41
C ARG A 25 19.96 13.80 16.71
N GLY A 26 20.42 12.55 16.85
CA GLY A 26 20.08 11.71 18.01
C GLY A 26 18.60 11.35 18.11
N CYS A 27 17.89 11.31 16.97
CA CYS A 27 16.48 10.89 16.90
C CYS A 27 16.37 9.49 16.30
N PHE A 28 15.33 8.75 16.68
CA PHE A 28 15.07 7.43 16.10
C PHE A 28 14.50 7.52 14.68
N ALA A 29 14.88 6.56 13.85
CA ALA A 29 14.38 6.25 12.52
C ALA A 29 13.59 4.93 12.58
N ILE A 30 12.28 4.99 12.36
CA ILE A 30 11.38 3.84 12.49
C ILE A 30 10.87 3.40 11.13
N GLY A 31 10.95 2.09 10.87
CA GLY A 31 10.34 1.46 9.70
C GLY A 31 8.90 1.02 9.94
N SER A 32 8.20 0.63 8.89
CA SER A 32 6.84 0.08 8.98
C SER A 32 6.67 -1.08 8.01
N THR A 33 6.01 -2.15 8.43
CA THR A 33 5.51 -3.21 7.53
C THR A 33 3.99 -3.35 7.65
N ALA A 34 3.32 -3.59 6.52
CA ALA A 34 1.87 -3.79 6.44
C ALA A 34 1.47 -5.26 6.22
N GLN A 35 2.42 -6.20 6.29
CA GLN A 35 2.15 -7.61 5.98
C GLN A 35 1.47 -8.36 7.15
N ILE A 36 0.75 -9.44 6.82
CA ILE A 36 0.17 -10.44 7.74
C ILE A 36 1.05 -11.72 7.68
N PRO A 37 1.12 -12.56 8.72
CA PRO A 37 2.07 -13.67 8.88
C PRO A 37 2.30 -14.65 7.71
N ASP A 38 1.37 -14.83 6.78
CA ASP A 38 1.45 -15.88 5.74
C ASP A 38 2.50 -15.66 4.63
N ARG A 39 3.33 -14.61 4.72
CA ARG A 39 4.44 -14.33 3.78
C ARG A 39 5.77 -14.24 4.50
N ASP A 40 6.15 -15.33 5.13
CA ASP A 40 7.30 -15.42 6.03
C ASP A 40 8.59 -14.88 5.39
N ASP A 41 8.91 -15.27 4.14
CA ASP A 41 10.20 -14.89 3.54
C ASP A 41 10.32 -13.42 3.10
N GLN A 42 9.30 -12.85 2.46
CA GLN A 42 9.40 -11.46 1.99
C GLN A 42 9.31 -10.48 3.17
N ALA A 43 8.40 -10.73 4.12
CA ALA A 43 8.28 -9.89 5.30
C ALA A 43 9.56 -9.92 6.13
N ARG A 44 10.16 -11.12 6.29
CA ARG A 44 11.46 -11.30 6.94
C ARG A 44 12.57 -10.56 6.19
N ALA A 45 12.68 -10.72 4.86
CA ALA A 45 13.69 -10.02 4.06
C ALA A 45 13.56 -8.49 4.18
N ASP A 46 12.34 -7.97 4.18
CA ASP A 46 12.08 -6.54 4.36
C ASP A 46 12.51 -6.06 5.76
N GLN A 47 12.25 -6.85 6.82
CA GLN A 47 12.66 -6.53 8.20
C GLN A 47 14.17 -6.65 8.40
N GLU A 48 14.81 -7.68 7.84
CA GLU A 48 16.26 -7.83 7.84
C GLU A 48 16.93 -6.66 7.11
N TYR A 49 16.40 -6.24 5.95
CA TYR A 49 16.87 -5.05 5.26
C TYR A 49 16.74 -3.80 6.13
N GLN A 50 15.59 -3.60 6.78
CA GLN A 50 15.35 -2.45 7.66
C GLN A 50 16.38 -2.38 8.80
N ALA A 51 16.57 -3.48 9.53
CA ALA A 51 17.53 -3.55 10.63
C ALA A 51 18.97 -3.35 10.12
N ARG A 52 19.37 -4.02 9.03
CA ARG A 52 20.74 -3.85 8.46
C ARG A 52 21.03 -2.43 8.00
N ASN A 53 20.00 -1.70 7.53
CA ASN A 53 20.16 -0.35 7.01
C ASN A 53 20.31 0.70 8.13
N GLY A 54 19.98 0.33 9.38
CA GLY A 54 20.09 1.17 10.57
C GLY A 54 18.78 1.74 11.09
N LEU A 55 17.63 1.09 10.88
CA LEU A 55 16.38 1.52 11.54
C LEU A 55 16.37 1.06 13.00
N ASP A 56 15.95 1.92 13.93
CA ASP A 56 15.90 1.63 15.37
C ASP A 56 14.72 0.73 15.78
N GLY A 57 13.80 0.49 14.86
CA GLY A 57 12.62 -0.35 15.08
C GLY A 57 11.73 -0.46 13.86
N THR A 58 10.72 -1.32 13.94
CA THR A 58 9.72 -1.52 12.88
C THR A 58 8.32 -1.69 13.46
N GLY A 59 7.32 -1.14 12.78
CA GLY A 59 5.90 -1.39 13.11
C GLY A 59 5.39 -2.69 12.48
N VAL A 60 4.54 -3.43 13.20
CA VAL A 60 3.84 -4.63 12.72
C VAL A 60 2.32 -4.47 12.81
N ALA A 61 1.59 -5.11 11.90
CA ALA A 61 0.13 -4.99 11.80
C ALA A 61 -0.65 -6.11 12.54
N ASN A 62 0.04 -7.15 13.01
CA ASN A 62 -0.54 -8.29 13.73
C ASN A 62 0.38 -8.67 14.92
N PRO A 63 -0.16 -8.94 16.12
CA PRO A 63 0.61 -9.42 17.28
C PRO A 63 1.49 -10.65 17.01
N ASP A 64 1.07 -11.57 16.13
CA ASP A 64 1.82 -12.78 15.77
C ASP A 64 3.15 -12.46 15.04
N LEU A 65 3.27 -11.24 14.49
CA LEU A 65 4.50 -10.76 13.87
C LEU A 65 5.47 -10.12 14.88
N VAL A 66 5.07 -9.92 16.13
CA VAL A 66 5.95 -9.34 17.15
C VAL A 66 7.14 -10.27 17.44
N PRO A 67 6.97 -11.58 17.75
CA PRO A 67 8.11 -12.46 18.01
C PRO A 67 9.13 -12.55 16.85
N PRO A 68 8.75 -12.77 15.57
CA PRO A 68 9.72 -12.84 14.48
C PRO A 68 10.41 -11.49 14.22
N ALA A 69 9.69 -10.37 14.30
CA ALA A 69 10.28 -9.04 14.16
C ALA A 69 11.32 -8.77 15.26
N LEU A 70 10.97 -9.07 16.52
CA LEU A 70 11.89 -8.92 17.66
C LEU A 70 13.12 -9.80 17.51
N LYS A 71 12.97 -11.03 17.02
CA LYS A 71 14.11 -11.92 16.77
C LYS A 71 15.12 -11.28 15.80
N ILE A 72 14.65 -10.78 14.66
CA ILE A 72 15.50 -10.13 13.64
C ILE A 72 16.21 -8.91 14.22
N PHE A 73 15.47 -8.03 14.92
CA PHE A 73 16.06 -6.83 15.51
C PHE A 73 17.03 -7.17 16.64
N ASN A 74 16.74 -8.14 17.52
CA ASN A 74 17.69 -8.54 18.56
C ASN A 74 18.99 -9.13 17.98
N GLU A 75 18.91 -9.84 16.86
CA GLU A 75 20.09 -10.40 16.17
C GLU A 75 20.93 -9.32 15.47
N LEU A 76 20.28 -8.32 14.84
CA LEU A 76 20.94 -7.30 14.00
C LEU A 76 21.16 -5.94 14.70
N MET A 77 20.55 -5.74 15.86
CA MET A 77 20.62 -4.56 16.73
C MET A 77 20.83 -5.04 18.17
N PRO A 78 22.05 -5.48 18.55
CA PRO A 78 22.32 -6.03 19.89
C PRO A 78 22.29 -4.98 21.00
N THR A 79 22.17 -3.69 20.65
CA THR A 79 22.00 -2.59 21.61
C THR A 79 20.55 -2.09 21.60
N SER A 80 20.20 -1.10 22.42
CA SER A 80 18.82 -0.60 22.51
C SER A 80 18.30 0.08 21.24
N ASN A 81 19.16 0.52 20.33
CA ASN A 81 18.82 1.26 19.10
C ASN A 81 20.01 1.28 18.12
N HIS A 82 19.87 1.93 16.96
CA HIS A 82 20.91 2.10 15.94
C HIS A 82 21.44 3.53 15.85
N LEU A 83 21.26 4.39 16.87
CA LEU A 83 21.72 5.79 16.82
C LEU A 83 23.21 5.96 16.47
N TYR A 84 24.04 4.95 16.75
CA TYR A 84 25.47 4.92 16.40
C TYR A 84 25.74 4.68 14.90
N VAL A 85 24.75 4.25 14.12
CA VAL A 85 24.82 4.00 12.68
C VAL A 85 24.61 5.33 11.94
N ALA A 86 25.64 6.15 11.86
CA ALA A 86 25.54 7.53 11.33
C ALA A 86 25.13 7.64 9.85
N ARG A 87 25.37 6.59 9.04
CA ARG A 87 25.11 6.57 7.59
C ARG A 87 25.78 7.72 6.81
N ASP A 88 27.02 8.05 7.18
CA ASP A 88 27.81 9.08 6.48
C ASP A 88 28.08 8.74 5.02
N ASP A 89 28.06 7.44 4.68
CA ASP A 89 28.13 6.90 3.32
C ASP A 89 27.01 7.39 2.39
N VAL A 90 25.84 7.73 2.94
CA VAL A 90 24.65 8.06 2.16
C VAL A 90 24.79 9.43 1.50
N LYS A 91 24.83 9.43 0.16
CA LYS A 91 24.84 10.61 -0.71
C LYS A 91 23.58 10.66 -1.56
N VAL A 92 22.43 10.81 -0.90
CA VAL A 92 21.12 10.90 -1.55
C VAL A 92 20.76 12.36 -1.78
N GLY A 93 20.41 12.71 -3.02
CA GLY A 93 19.86 14.01 -3.40
C GLY A 93 18.49 13.88 -4.07
N GLN A 94 18.04 14.96 -4.70
CA GLN A 94 16.76 15.02 -5.40
C GLN A 94 16.63 13.95 -6.49
N LYS A 95 17.73 13.64 -7.19
CA LYS A 95 17.73 12.67 -8.29
C LYS A 95 17.32 11.28 -7.80
N GLU A 96 17.94 10.79 -6.72
CA GLU A 96 17.67 9.47 -6.16
C GLU A 96 16.26 9.42 -5.55
N LEU A 97 15.81 10.49 -4.90
CA LEU A 97 14.44 10.60 -4.34
C LEU A 97 13.32 10.67 -5.40
N LEU A 98 13.66 10.92 -6.66
CA LEU A 98 12.70 10.97 -7.77
C LEU A 98 12.90 9.83 -8.77
N GLU A 99 13.78 8.86 -8.47
CA GLU A 99 14.00 7.71 -9.34
C GLU A 99 12.76 6.82 -9.36
N ILE A 100 12.16 6.68 -10.54
CA ILE A 100 10.95 5.87 -10.74
C ILE A 100 11.30 4.39 -10.58
N HIS A 101 10.57 3.68 -9.69
CA HIS A 101 10.67 2.22 -9.59
C HIS A 101 10.46 1.53 -10.93
N LYS A 102 11.30 0.52 -11.18
CA LYS A 102 11.11 -0.39 -12.30
C LYS A 102 10.12 -1.46 -11.92
N GLY A 103 9.28 -1.86 -12.87
CA GLY A 103 8.31 -2.92 -12.66
C GLY A 103 7.27 -3.00 -13.76
N THR A 104 6.53 -4.09 -13.74
CA THR A 104 5.50 -4.38 -14.73
C THR A 104 4.13 -3.88 -14.27
N ARG A 105 3.40 -3.24 -15.17
CA ARG A 105 1.98 -2.92 -14.99
C ARG A 105 1.18 -4.11 -15.50
N THR A 106 0.47 -4.82 -14.63
CA THR A 106 -0.26 -6.03 -15.01
C THR A 106 -1.77 -5.87 -14.86
N GLU A 107 -2.54 -6.61 -15.67
CA GLU A 107 -4.01 -6.65 -15.51
C GLU A 107 -4.39 -7.20 -14.13
N VAL A 108 -3.71 -8.25 -13.66
CA VAL A 108 -3.92 -8.81 -12.32
C VAL A 108 -3.72 -7.74 -11.24
N GLY A 109 -2.66 -6.93 -11.35
CA GLY A 109 -2.39 -5.83 -10.43
C GLY A 109 -3.46 -4.73 -10.48
N PHE A 110 -3.98 -4.44 -11.69
CA PHE A 110 -5.06 -3.48 -11.89
C PHE A 110 -6.37 -3.95 -11.25
N ARG A 111 -6.79 -5.19 -11.52
CA ARG A 111 -7.97 -5.82 -10.91
C ARG A 111 -7.85 -5.91 -9.38
N ARG A 112 -6.66 -6.22 -8.87
CA ARG A 112 -6.38 -6.18 -7.43
C ARG A 112 -6.57 -4.79 -6.83
N ASN A 113 -6.19 -3.71 -7.53
CA ASN A 113 -6.46 -2.34 -7.06
C ASN A 113 -7.97 -2.09 -6.95
N ILE A 114 -8.76 -2.57 -7.92
CA ILE A 114 -10.23 -2.43 -7.91
C ILE A 114 -10.80 -3.15 -6.68
N ARG A 115 -10.49 -4.44 -6.48
CA ARG A 115 -10.97 -5.22 -5.33
C ARG A 115 -10.60 -4.58 -3.99
N VAL A 116 -9.34 -4.18 -3.83
CA VAL A 116 -8.87 -3.55 -2.58
C VAL A 116 -9.65 -2.29 -2.27
N PHE A 117 -9.87 -1.42 -3.26
CA PHE A 117 -10.65 -0.21 -3.03
C PHE A 117 -12.11 -0.52 -2.71
N LEU A 118 -12.75 -1.46 -3.43
CA LEU A 118 -14.15 -1.80 -3.22
C LEU A 118 -14.41 -2.34 -1.81
N TYR A 119 -13.65 -3.35 -1.36
CA TYR A 119 -13.79 -3.91 -0.02
C TYR A 119 -13.44 -2.90 1.06
N TYR A 120 -12.36 -2.13 0.88
CA TYR A 120 -11.99 -1.13 1.88
C TYR A 120 -13.03 -0.02 2.01
N ALA A 121 -13.48 0.56 0.90
CA ALA A 121 -14.47 1.63 0.92
C ALA A 121 -15.81 1.14 1.49
N GLU A 122 -16.23 -0.09 1.17
CA GLU A 122 -17.41 -0.71 1.76
C GLU A 122 -17.31 -0.79 3.29
N ALA A 123 -16.19 -1.30 3.80
CA ALA A 123 -15.96 -1.43 5.24
C ALA A 123 -15.84 -0.06 5.92
N TRP A 124 -15.18 0.89 5.28
CA TRP A 124 -15.05 2.26 5.74
C TRP A 124 -16.42 2.93 5.90
N PHE A 125 -17.32 2.72 4.92
CA PHE A 125 -18.70 3.18 5.00
C PHE A 125 -19.52 2.53 6.11
N ARG A 126 -19.08 1.39 6.65
CA ARG A 126 -19.65 0.73 7.84
C ARG A 126 -18.89 1.08 9.13
N GLY A 127 -17.97 2.04 9.09
CA GLY A 127 -17.21 2.48 10.26
C GLY A 127 -15.97 1.66 10.59
N HIS A 128 -15.51 0.80 9.69
CA HIS A 128 -14.28 0.02 9.87
C HIS A 128 -13.10 0.65 9.13
N GLY A 129 -12.10 1.11 9.87
CA GLY A 129 -10.88 1.74 9.32
C GLY A 129 -9.81 0.77 8.82
N VAL A 130 -9.98 -0.53 9.08
CA VAL A 130 -9.03 -1.58 8.69
C VAL A 130 -9.78 -2.88 8.40
N ILE A 131 -9.32 -3.63 7.38
CA ILE A 131 -9.86 -4.96 7.05
C ILE A 131 -8.73 -5.93 6.70
N ALA A 132 -9.01 -7.23 6.83
CA ALA A 132 -8.17 -8.27 6.24
C ALA A 132 -8.69 -8.61 4.83
N LEU A 133 -7.81 -8.56 3.82
CA LEU A 133 -8.14 -8.94 2.45
C LEU A 133 -6.92 -9.56 1.76
N ASP A 134 -7.10 -10.75 1.16
CA ASP A 134 -6.04 -11.54 0.52
C ASP A 134 -4.78 -11.65 1.40
N ASN A 135 -4.97 -11.98 2.69
CA ASN A 135 -3.94 -12.09 3.72
C ASN A 135 -3.08 -10.83 3.84
N MET A 136 -3.69 -9.64 3.74
CA MET A 136 -3.06 -8.36 4.05
C MET A 136 -3.99 -7.50 4.89
N MET A 137 -3.42 -6.71 5.80
CA MET A 137 -4.17 -5.66 6.50
C MET A 137 -4.28 -4.47 5.55
N ILE A 138 -5.51 -4.15 5.16
CA ILE A 138 -5.82 -3.03 4.28
C ILE A 138 -6.35 -1.89 5.13
N ASP A 139 -5.64 -0.78 5.08
CA ASP A 139 -5.99 0.50 5.70
C ASP A 139 -6.33 1.57 4.64
N THR A 140 -6.55 2.81 5.10
CA THR A 140 -6.86 3.93 4.22
C THR A 140 -5.77 4.14 3.16
N ALA A 141 -4.49 4.06 3.55
CA ALA A 141 -3.36 4.27 2.65
C ALA A 141 -3.33 3.22 1.53
N SER A 142 -3.70 1.98 1.84
CA SER A 142 -3.81 0.88 0.87
C SER A 142 -4.89 1.13 -0.19
N ALA A 143 -6.05 1.67 0.22
CA ALA A 143 -7.10 2.09 -0.71
C ALA A 143 -6.71 3.34 -1.50
N GLU A 144 -6.00 4.29 -0.87
CA GLU A 144 -5.49 5.50 -1.52
C GLU A 144 -4.53 5.18 -2.67
N ILE A 145 -3.51 4.35 -2.42
CA ILE A 145 -2.58 3.97 -3.49
C ILE A 145 -3.28 3.15 -4.58
N ALA A 146 -4.26 2.31 -4.23
CA ALA A 146 -5.00 1.51 -5.20
C ALA A 146 -5.79 2.40 -6.17
N ARG A 147 -6.59 3.35 -5.65
CA ARG A 147 -7.34 4.29 -6.49
C ARG A 147 -6.45 5.31 -7.19
N ALA A 148 -5.31 5.68 -6.60
CA ALA A 148 -4.31 6.53 -7.23
C ALA A 148 -3.74 5.91 -8.50
N GLN A 149 -3.36 4.62 -8.42
CA GLN A 149 -2.86 3.88 -9.57
C GLN A 149 -3.93 3.72 -10.65
N ILE A 150 -5.18 3.39 -10.28
CA ILE A 150 -6.29 3.30 -11.24
C ILE A 150 -6.44 4.63 -11.99
N TRP A 151 -6.53 5.76 -11.26
CA TRP A 151 -6.68 7.08 -11.88
C TRP A 151 -5.51 7.44 -12.79
N GLN A 152 -4.27 7.25 -12.33
CA GLN A 152 -3.08 7.59 -13.12
C GLN A 152 -3.02 6.77 -14.42
N TRP A 153 -3.32 5.47 -14.34
CA TRP A 153 -3.25 4.59 -15.50
C TRP A 153 -4.34 4.95 -16.52
N LEU A 154 -5.57 5.20 -16.05
CA LEU A 154 -6.67 5.68 -16.88
C LEU A 154 -6.38 7.03 -17.53
N LYS A 155 -5.85 7.99 -16.76
CA LYS A 155 -5.56 9.36 -17.21
C LYS A 155 -4.53 9.39 -18.34
N LEU A 156 -3.55 8.49 -18.28
CA LEU A 156 -2.44 8.42 -19.24
C LEU A 156 -2.60 7.28 -20.27
N GLU A 157 -3.71 6.54 -20.19
CA GLU A 157 -3.99 5.33 -20.99
C GLU A 157 -2.78 4.38 -21.10
N LEU A 158 -2.16 4.10 -19.96
CA LEU A 158 -0.93 3.32 -19.89
C LEU A 158 -1.18 1.89 -20.40
N LYS A 159 -0.14 1.33 -21.02
CA LYS A 159 -0.11 -0.07 -21.45
C LYS A 159 0.24 -0.99 -20.28
N LEU A 160 -0.55 -2.06 -20.17
CA LEU A 160 -0.25 -3.23 -19.35
C LEU A 160 0.75 -4.15 -20.07
N ASP A 161 1.28 -5.13 -19.38
CA ASP A 161 1.92 -6.29 -20.01
C ASP A 161 0.91 -6.99 -20.93
N GLY A 162 1.35 -7.36 -22.13
CA GLY A 162 0.45 -7.79 -23.21
C GLY A 162 -0.14 -6.65 -24.05
N GLY A 163 0.15 -5.38 -23.72
CA GLY A 163 -0.11 -4.23 -24.60
C GLY A 163 -1.52 -3.62 -24.50
N GLN A 164 -2.42 -4.24 -23.71
CA GLN A 164 -3.74 -3.69 -23.41
C GLN A 164 -3.61 -2.29 -22.79
N ARG A 165 -4.33 -1.31 -23.34
CA ARG A 165 -4.39 0.05 -22.78
C ARG A 165 -5.47 0.13 -21.70
N THR A 166 -5.16 0.86 -20.64
CA THR A 166 -6.08 1.13 -19.53
C THR A 166 -7.08 2.24 -19.89
N THR A 167 -7.96 1.97 -20.85
CA THR A 167 -9.02 2.91 -21.25
C THR A 167 -10.21 2.84 -20.31
N ARG A 168 -11.12 3.83 -20.40
CA ARG A 168 -12.41 3.79 -19.67
C ARG A 168 -13.18 2.50 -19.92
N LYS A 169 -13.28 2.06 -21.19
CA LYS A 169 -13.95 0.82 -21.58
C LYS A 169 -13.33 -0.41 -20.92
N PHE A 170 -11.99 -0.48 -20.90
CA PHE A 170 -11.28 -1.58 -20.22
C PHE A 170 -11.57 -1.58 -18.72
N PHE A 171 -11.51 -0.42 -18.07
CA PHE A 171 -11.83 -0.31 -16.65
C PHE A 171 -13.28 -0.68 -16.33
N ASP A 172 -14.27 -0.28 -17.15
CA ASP A 172 -15.66 -0.70 -16.97
C ASP A 172 -15.84 -2.21 -17.07
N ALA A 173 -15.16 -2.86 -18.02
CA ALA A 173 -15.18 -4.31 -18.16
C ALA A 173 -14.56 -4.99 -16.92
N CYS A 174 -13.35 -4.58 -16.51
CA CYS A 174 -12.72 -5.11 -15.31
C CYS A 174 -13.59 -4.91 -14.08
N LEU A 175 -14.15 -3.71 -13.90
CA LEU A 175 -14.99 -3.38 -12.76
C LEU A 175 -16.27 -4.25 -12.71
N ALA A 176 -16.90 -4.51 -13.86
CA ALA A 176 -18.06 -5.39 -13.92
C ALA A 176 -17.72 -6.83 -13.52
N ASP A 177 -16.58 -7.36 -13.99
CA ASP A 177 -16.10 -8.70 -13.63
C ASP A 177 -15.73 -8.77 -12.14
N GLU A 178 -14.98 -7.80 -11.63
CA GLU A 178 -14.59 -7.76 -10.21
C GLU A 178 -15.83 -7.64 -9.30
N MET A 179 -16.88 -6.93 -9.71
CA MET A 179 -18.13 -6.86 -8.93
C MET A 179 -18.87 -8.20 -8.87
N LYS A 180 -18.82 -9.02 -9.93
CA LYS A 180 -19.37 -10.40 -9.89
C LYS A 180 -18.60 -11.23 -8.88
N ARG A 181 -17.26 -11.18 -8.97
CA ARG A 181 -16.36 -11.89 -8.06
C ARG A 181 -16.54 -11.45 -6.60
N VAL A 182 -16.66 -10.15 -6.33
CA VAL A 182 -16.93 -9.60 -4.99
C VAL A 182 -18.24 -10.16 -4.43
N LYS A 183 -19.30 -10.24 -5.26
CA LYS A 183 -20.59 -10.80 -4.84
C LYS A 183 -20.50 -12.30 -4.53
N GLU A 184 -19.73 -13.05 -5.31
CA GLU A 184 -19.49 -14.48 -5.07
C GLU A 184 -18.68 -14.70 -3.78
N GLU A 185 -17.57 -13.97 -3.61
CA GLU A 185 -16.67 -14.10 -2.46
C GLU A 185 -17.30 -13.61 -1.15
N ALA A 186 -18.06 -12.51 -1.18
CA ALA A 186 -18.75 -12.00 0.02
C ALA A 186 -19.96 -12.85 0.40
N GLY A 187 -20.57 -13.57 -0.55
CA GLY A 187 -21.86 -14.21 -0.38
C GLY A 187 -23.03 -13.24 -0.51
N ALA A 188 -24.19 -13.76 -0.93
CA ALA A 188 -25.36 -12.95 -1.31
C ALA A 188 -25.89 -12.08 -0.16
N GLU A 189 -25.87 -12.61 1.07
CA GLU A 189 -26.36 -11.92 2.27
C GLU A 189 -25.45 -10.75 2.65
N ALA A 190 -24.15 -11.00 2.85
CA ALA A 190 -23.20 -9.93 3.21
C ALA A 190 -23.07 -8.88 2.10
N TYR A 191 -23.13 -9.28 0.82
CA TYR A 191 -23.17 -8.33 -0.29
C TYR A 191 -24.44 -7.47 -0.27
N GLY A 192 -25.59 -8.05 0.06
CA GLY A 192 -26.89 -7.36 0.12
C GLY A 192 -27.02 -6.41 1.30
N ALA A 193 -26.46 -6.78 2.46
CA ALA A 193 -26.43 -5.96 3.67
C ALA A 193 -25.28 -4.94 3.68
N GLY A 194 -24.24 -5.15 2.87
CA GLY A 194 -23.07 -4.28 2.79
C GLY A 194 -23.28 -3.03 1.94
N ARG A 195 -22.26 -2.17 1.93
CA ARG A 195 -22.26 -0.85 1.24
C ARG A 195 -21.49 -0.85 -0.09
N PHE A 196 -21.50 -1.98 -0.80
CA PHE A 196 -20.77 -2.16 -2.06
C PHE A 196 -21.28 -1.26 -3.18
N LYS A 197 -22.57 -0.89 -3.17
CA LYS A 197 -23.14 0.04 -4.16
C LYS A 197 -22.52 1.43 -4.01
N GLU A 198 -22.37 1.92 -2.78
CA GLU A 198 -21.71 3.20 -2.51
C GLU A 198 -20.22 3.15 -2.85
N ALA A 199 -19.54 2.06 -2.49
CA ALA A 199 -18.13 1.84 -2.84
C ALA A 199 -17.90 1.87 -4.35
N LEU A 200 -18.76 1.18 -5.12
CA LEU A 200 -18.74 1.17 -6.57
C LEU A 200 -18.97 2.58 -7.16
N ALA A 201 -19.98 3.29 -6.67
CA ALA A 201 -20.28 4.65 -7.12
C ALA A 201 -19.12 5.60 -6.84
N LEU A 202 -18.50 5.50 -5.66
CA LEU A 202 -17.34 6.29 -5.27
C LEU A 202 -16.14 5.99 -6.19
N LEU A 203 -15.81 4.71 -6.41
CA LEU A 203 -14.69 4.34 -7.28
C LEU A 203 -14.89 4.85 -8.71
N LYS A 204 -16.11 4.74 -9.26
CA LYS A 204 -16.43 5.28 -10.60
C LYS A 204 -16.22 6.79 -10.67
N ALA A 205 -16.67 7.53 -9.66
CA ALA A 205 -16.52 8.98 -9.61
C ALA A 205 -15.03 9.39 -9.52
N LEU A 206 -14.26 8.76 -8.64
CA LEU A 206 -12.84 9.03 -8.48
C LEU A 206 -12.04 8.70 -9.74
N ALA A 207 -12.30 7.55 -10.36
CA ALA A 207 -11.63 7.11 -11.58
C ALA A 207 -11.97 7.99 -12.80
N ALA A 208 -13.17 8.56 -12.85
CA ALA A 208 -13.61 9.45 -13.94
C ALA A 208 -13.22 10.93 -13.71
N SER A 209 -12.72 11.30 -12.53
CA SER A 209 -12.43 12.69 -12.19
C SER A 209 -11.34 13.28 -13.08
N LYS A 210 -11.58 14.50 -13.59
CA LYS A 210 -10.60 15.22 -14.44
C LYS A 210 -9.32 15.57 -13.67
N THR A 211 -9.50 15.94 -12.39
CA THR A 211 -8.45 16.27 -11.43
C THR A 211 -8.33 15.16 -10.38
N PHE A 212 -7.12 14.99 -9.84
CA PHE A 212 -6.93 14.02 -8.76
C PHE A 212 -7.52 14.56 -7.47
N VAL A 213 -8.51 13.86 -6.91
CA VAL A 213 -9.03 14.17 -5.57
C VAL A 213 -7.95 13.83 -4.55
N SER A 214 -7.61 14.74 -3.63
CA SER A 214 -6.47 14.54 -2.72
C SER A 214 -6.65 13.32 -1.80
N PHE A 215 -7.83 13.18 -1.19
CA PHE A 215 -8.18 12.05 -0.33
C PHE A 215 -9.57 11.54 -0.66
N PHE A 216 -9.74 10.23 -0.86
CA PHE A 216 -11.07 9.68 -1.14
C PHE A 216 -11.99 9.77 0.08
N THR A 217 -11.42 9.88 1.28
CA THR A 217 -12.16 10.00 2.54
C THR A 217 -12.99 11.27 2.62
N LEU A 218 -12.63 12.33 1.89
CA LEU A 218 -13.43 13.56 1.83
C LEU A 218 -14.82 13.32 1.19
N PRO A 219 -14.93 12.90 -0.09
CA PRO A 219 -16.23 12.58 -0.68
C PRO A 219 -16.89 11.33 -0.09
N ALA A 220 -16.13 10.44 0.56
CA ALA A 220 -16.72 9.31 1.29
C ALA A 220 -17.37 9.76 2.60
N GLY A 221 -16.73 10.65 3.36
CA GLY A 221 -17.22 11.14 4.64
C GLY A 221 -18.55 11.87 4.55
N GLU A 222 -18.78 12.60 3.45
CA GLU A 222 -20.08 13.23 3.16
C GLU A 222 -21.25 12.22 3.07
N LYS A 223 -20.96 10.93 2.87
CA LYS A 223 -21.95 9.85 2.74
C LYS A 223 -22.09 8.98 3.99
N ILE A 224 -21.33 9.26 5.04
CA ILE A 224 -21.54 8.67 6.36
C ILE A 224 -22.49 9.61 7.10
N GLN A 225 -23.77 9.23 7.17
CA GLN A 225 -24.72 9.88 8.08
C GLN A 225 -24.44 9.38 9.50
N HIS A 226 -24.36 10.31 10.46
CA HIS A 226 -24.24 10.04 11.89
C HIS A 226 -25.56 9.53 12.48
#